data_AF-A0A940KRD1-F1
#
_entry.id   AF-A0A940KRD1-F1
#
_cell.length_a   1.000
_cell.length_b   1.000
_cell.length_c   1.000
_cell.angle_alpha   90.00
_cell.angle_beta   90.00
_cell.angle_gamma   90.00
#
_symmetry.space_group_name_H-M   'P 1'
#
loop_
_entity.id
_entity.type
_entity.pdbx_description
1 polymer ?
#
loop_
_entity_poly.entity_id
_entity_poly.type
_entity_poly.pdbx_seq_one_letter_code
_entity_poly.pdbx_strand_id
1 'polypeptide(L)'
;NGSNNGPFAAVFTNYPLFLAVAQVFEDTGVRAYKGQAGEPALMANNDVLTAALNIHSVEARHASHIRQMRKANGGLVPAGVDVKPWITLKQSGIDSAAVQPSYDGEEVTTQATIQIVNINSQTISANAASEAFDEPLTMTQVLAIVDPFIV
;
A
#
# COMPACT_ATOMS: atom_id res chain seq x y z
N ASN A 1 10.94 15.84 -7.80
CA ASN A 1 11.23 16.46 -9.13
C ASN A 1 11.74 15.41 -10.13
N GLY A 2 10.84 14.95 -11.01
CA GLY A 2 11.00 13.83 -11.95
C GLY A 2 12.03 14.01 -13.07
N SER A 3 13.32 14.03 -12.74
CA SER A 3 14.43 14.17 -13.69
C SER A 3 14.67 12.97 -14.62
N ASN A 4 13.90 11.88 -14.49
CA ASN A 4 14.11 10.58 -15.15
C ASN A 4 15.51 9.95 -14.95
N ASN A 5 16.30 10.48 -14.01
CA ASN A 5 17.61 9.93 -13.62
C ASN A 5 17.57 9.24 -12.24
N GLY A 6 16.39 9.14 -11.64
CA GLY A 6 16.18 8.52 -10.34
C GLY A 6 16.16 6.99 -10.39
N PRO A 7 15.97 6.31 -9.24
CA PRO A 7 15.98 4.85 -9.14
C PRO A 7 14.92 4.14 -9.99
N PHE A 8 13.92 4.88 -10.50
CA PHE A 8 12.83 4.37 -11.34
C PHE A 8 12.97 4.74 -12.83
N ALA A 9 14.14 5.22 -13.28
CA ALA A 9 14.36 5.68 -14.67
C ALA A 9 13.95 4.67 -15.75
N ALA A 10 14.12 3.37 -15.49
CA ALA A 10 13.81 2.30 -16.44
C ALA A 10 12.36 1.79 -16.37
N VAL A 11 11.46 2.47 -15.63
CA VAL A 11 10.09 1.96 -15.35
C VAL A 11 9.30 1.63 -16.62
N PHE A 12 9.50 2.34 -17.72
CA PHE A 12 8.78 2.09 -18.97
C PHE A 12 9.49 1.11 -19.93
N THR A 13 10.70 0.67 -19.60
CA THR A 13 11.48 -0.28 -20.43
C THR A 13 11.83 -1.58 -19.71
N ASN A 14 11.53 -1.67 -18.40
CA ASN A 14 11.76 -2.84 -17.57
C ASN A 14 10.43 -3.26 -16.93
N TYR A 15 9.82 -4.33 -17.44
CA TYR A 15 8.49 -4.76 -17.00
C TYR A 15 8.40 -5.20 -15.53
N PRO A 16 9.36 -5.97 -14.97
CA PRO A 16 9.41 -6.20 -13.53
C PRO A 16 9.43 -4.90 -12.69
N LEU A 17 10.20 -3.90 -13.13
CA LEU A 17 10.24 -2.59 -12.46
C LEU A 17 8.92 -1.84 -12.61
N PHE A 18 8.31 -1.89 -13.80
CA PHE A 18 6.97 -1.35 -14.04
C PHE A 18 5.96 -1.91 -13.04
N LEU A 19 5.90 -3.23 -12.89
CA LEU A 19 4.97 -3.88 -11.96
C LEU A 19 5.28 -3.52 -10.50
N ALA A 20 6.56 -3.43 -10.12
CA ALA A 20 6.96 -3.02 -8.78
C ALA A 20 6.53 -1.58 -8.46
N VAL A 21 6.73 -0.64 -9.38
CA VAL A 21 6.29 0.75 -9.22
C VAL A 21 4.76 0.86 -9.21
N ALA A 22 4.08 0.14 -10.09
CA ALA A 22 2.61 0.08 -10.11
C ALA A 22 2.05 -0.43 -8.77
N GLN A 23 2.63 -1.49 -8.21
CA GLN A 23 2.22 -2.00 -6.90
C GLN A 23 2.29 -0.91 -5.83
N VAL A 24 3.42 -0.18 -5.77
CA VAL A 24 3.66 0.87 -4.77
C VAL A 24 2.64 2.01 -4.92
N PHE A 25 2.31 2.41 -6.13
CA PHE A 25 1.32 3.46 -6.36
C PHE A 25 -0.08 3.04 -5.95
N GLU A 26 -0.54 1.87 -6.36
CA GLU A 26 -1.89 1.40 -6.00
C GLU A 26 -2.01 1.19 -4.47
N ASP A 27 -0.97 0.66 -3.81
CA ASP A 27 -0.94 0.58 -2.33
C ASP A 27 -1.01 1.94 -1.66
N THR A 28 -0.21 2.89 -2.15
CA THR A 28 -0.22 4.25 -1.65
C THR A 28 -1.61 4.86 -1.84
N GLY A 29 -2.27 4.59 -2.97
CA GLY A 29 -3.64 5.00 -3.28
C GLY A 29 -4.65 4.44 -2.27
N VAL A 30 -4.63 3.13 -2.03
CA VAL A 30 -5.48 2.46 -1.03
C VAL A 30 -5.37 3.16 0.33
N ARG A 31 -4.13 3.31 0.82
CA ARG A 31 -3.85 3.89 2.14
C ARG A 31 -4.16 5.38 2.22
N ALA A 32 -3.91 6.14 1.14
CA ALA A 32 -4.18 7.57 1.06
C ALA A 32 -5.69 7.86 1.08
N TYR A 33 -6.49 7.17 0.25
CA TYR A 33 -7.93 7.36 0.23
C TYR A 33 -8.59 6.91 1.54
N LYS A 34 -8.08 5.84 2.17
CA LYS A 34 -8.55 5.42 3.51
C LYS A 34 -8.24 6.49 4.56
N GLY A 35 -7.03 7.07 4.54
CA GLY A 35 -6.66 8.17 5.44
C GLY A 35 -7.56 9.38 5.27
N GLN A 36 -7.78 9.82 4.04
CA GLN A 36 -8.65 10.96 3.77
C GLN A 36 -10.12 10.68 4.14
N ALA A 37 -10.61 9.45 3.98
CA ALA A 37 -11.97 9.07 4.35
C ALA A 37 -12.27 9.25 5.86
N GLY A 38 -11.23 9.23 6.71
CA GLY A 38 -11.36 9.51 8.14
C GLY A 38 -11.32 11.00 8.52
N GLU A 39 -11.03 11.90 7.57
CA GLU A 39 -10.92 13.33 7.86
C GLU A 39 -12.32 13.97 8.04
N PRO A 40 -12.53 14.80 9.09
CA PRO A 40 -13.85 15.39 9.39
C PRO A 40 -14.45 16.16 8.20
N ALA A 41 -13.60 16.84 7.43
CA ALA A 41 -14.04 17.61 6.27
C ALA A 41 -14.64 16.71 5.17
N LEU A 42 -14.09 15.51 4.96
CA LEU A 42 -14.62 14.57 3.98
C LEU A 42 -15.83 13.81 4.53
N MET A 43 -15.80 13.41 5.80
CA MET A 43 -16.93 12.76 6.47
C MET A 43 -18.21 13.60 6.49
N ALA A 44 -18.08 14.93 6.48
CA ALA A 44 -19.21 15.86 6.42
C ALA A 44 -19.87 15.94 5.04
N ASN A 45 -19.25 15.40 3.98
CA ASN A 45 -19.77 15.44 2.62
C ASN A 45 -19.96 14.03 2.05
N ASN A 46 -21.17 13.48 2.21
CA ASN A 46 -21.49 12.11 1.81
C ASN A 46 -21.21 11.81 0.32
N ASP A 47 -21.42 12.79 -0.57
CA ASP A 47 -21.21 12.59 -2.01
C ASP A 47 -19.71 12.39 -2.31
N VAL A 48 -18.86 13.25 -1.73
CA VAL A 48 -17.41 13.16 -1.93
C VAL A 48 -16.84 11.97 -1.15
N LEU A 49 -17.33 11.67 0.05
CA LEU A 49 -16.93 10.49 0.81
C LEU A 49 -17.25 9.20 0.04
N THR A 50 -18.44 9.10 -0.54
CA THR A 50 -18.85 7.95 -1.35
C THR A 50 -17.94 7.80 -2.57
N ALA A 51 -17.61 8.90 -3.25
CA ALA A 51 -16.66 8.87 -4.36
C ALA A 51 -15.26 8.39 -3.89
N ALA A 52 -14.75 8.93 -2.78
CA ALA A 52 -13.45 8.53 -2.23
C ALA A 52 -13.38 7.05 -1.83
N LEU A 53 -14.43 6.53 -1.18
CA LEU A 53 -14.50 5.11 -0.80
C LEU A 53 -14.68 4.18 -2.02
N ASN A 54 -15.35 4.63 -3.07
CA ASN A 54 -15.41 3.90 -4.33
C ASN A 54 -14.03 3.80 -4.97
N ILE A 55 -13.27 4.91 -5.02
CA ILE A 55 -11.89 4.92 -5.55
C ILE A 55 -11.01 3.99 -4.71
N HIS A 56 -11.03 4.12 -3.38
CA HIS A 56 -10.31 3.22 -2.46
C HIS A 56 -10.55 1.74 -2.80
N SER A 57 -11.81 1.36 -3.04
CA SER A 57 -12.15 -0.03 -3.38
C SER A 57 -11.63 -0.50 -4.75
N VAL A 58 -11.41 0.43 -5.69
CA VAL A 58 -10.85 0.16 -7.02
C VAL A 58 -9.33 0.01 -6.92
N GLU A 59 -8.66 0.94 -6.25
CA GLU A 59 -7.22 0.88 -5.95
C GLU A 59 -6.87 -0.46 -5.27
N ALA A 60 -7.70 -0.92 -4.31
CA ALA A 60 -7.46 -2.21 -3.63
C ALA A 60 -7.54 -3.42 -4.59
N ARG A 61 -8.44 -3.38 -5.57
CA ARG A 61 -8.53 -4.44 -6.60
C ARG A 61 -7.33 -4.40 -7.53
N HIS A 62 -6.89 -3.21 -7.92
CA HIS A 62 -5.69 -3.04 -8.74
C HIS A 62 -4.44 -3.52 -7.99
N ALA A 63 -4.25 -3.10 -6.74
CA ALA A 63 -3.14 -3.53 -5.89
C ALA A 63 -3.07 -5.05 -5.76
N SER A 64 -4.20 -5.71 -5.52
CA SER A 64 -4.31 -7.17 -5.47
C SER A 64 -3.99 -7.84 -6.81
N HIS A 65 -4.47 -7.27 -7.92
CA HIS A 65 -4.21 -7.81 -9.26
C HIS A 65 -2.73 -7.67 -9.64
N ILE A 66 -2.13 -6.49 -9.45
CA ILE A 66 -0.72 -6.23 -9.76
C ILE A 66 0.20 -7.11 -8.91
N ARG A 67 -0.12 -7.34 -7.63
CA ARG A 67 0.62 -8.30 -6.79
C ARG A 67 0.60 -9.71 -7.34
N GLN A 68 -0.55 -10.19 -7.80
CA GLN A 68 -0.64 -11.51 -8.43
C GLN A 68 0.15 -11.57 -9.74
N MET A 69 0.15 -10.49 -10.54
CA MET A 69 1.00 -10.38 -11.71
C MET A 69 2.50 -10.41 -11.35
N ARG A 70 2.91 -9.72 -10.27
CA ARG A 70 4.29 -9.77 -9.76
C ARG A 70 4.67 -11.17 -9.28
N LYS A 71 3.79 -11.84 -8.53
CA LYS A 71 3.98 -13.23 -8.11
C LYS A 71 4.18 -14.16 -9.30
N ALA A 72 3.36 -14.02 -10.33
CA ALA A 72 3.47 -14.83 -11.55
C ALA A 72 4.72 -14.50 -12.39
N ASN A 73 5.14 -13.23 -12.41
CA ASN A 73 6.33 -12.78 -13.13
C ASN A 73 7.63 -13.18 -12.43
N GLY A 74 7.70 -13.10 -11.11
CA GLY A 74 8.85 -13.44 -10.28
C GLY A 74 10.04 -12.47 -10.35
N GLY A 75 10.00 -11.45 -11.22
CA GLY A 75 11.07 -10.45 -11.34
C GLY A 75 11.04 -9.42 -10.21
N LEU A 76 12.23 -9.00 -9.75
CA LEU A 76 12.42 -8.06 -8.63
C LEU A 76 11.67 -8.47 -7.34
N VAL A 77 11.49 -9.78 -7.13
CA VAL A 77 11.01 -10.37 -5.88
C VAL A 77 12.23 -10.91 -5.13
N PRO A 78 12.51 -10.45 -3.90
CA PRO A 78 13.63 -10.97 -3.12
C PRO A 78 13.51 -12.47 -2.86
N ALA A 79 14.63 -13.17 -2.73
CA ALA A 79 14.65 -14.60 -2.47
C ALA A 79 13.90 -14.94 -1.17
N GLY A 80 13.00 -15.93 -1.23
CA GLY A 80 12.20 -16.37 -0.08
C GLY A 80 10.99 -15.49 0.24
N VAL A 81 10.73 -14.43 -0.52
CA VAL A 81 9.52 -13.62 -0.39
C VAL A 81 8.39 -14.22 -1.23
N ASP A 82 7.24 -14.47 -0.58
CA ASP A 82 6.00 -14.77 -1.28
C ASP A 82 5.17 -13.50 -1.41
N VAL A 83 4.99 -13.02 -2.65
CA VAL A 83 4.16 -11.83 -2.92
C VAL A 83 2.69 -12.22 -2.78
N LYS A 84 2.08 -11.86 -1.66
CA LYS A 84 0.64 -12.04 -1.43
C LYS A 84 -0.19 -10.98 -2.15
N PRO A 85 -1.51 -11.18 -2.37
CA PRO A 85 -2.39 -10.17 -2.96
C PRO A 85 -2.79 -9.03 -1.98
N TRP A 86 -2.17 -8.96 -0.81
CA TRP A 86 -2.31 -7.94 0.22
C TRP A 86 -0.95 -7.66 0.88
N ILE A 87 -0.89 -6.70 1.81
CA ILE A 87 0.33 -6.38 2.58
C ILE A 87 0.40 -7.28 3.83
N THR A 88 1.58 -7.82 4.12
CA THR A 88 1.86 -8.51 5.40
C THR A 88 2.79 -7.63 6.22
N LEU A 89 2.40 -7.29 7.44
CA LEU A 89 3.11 -6.31 8.28
C LEU A 89 3.39 -5.06 7.44
N LYS A 90 4.65 -4.68 7.22
CA LYS A 90 5.06 -3.59 6.32
C LYS A 90 5.90 -4.04 5.14
N GLN A 91 5.65 -5.24 4.65
CA GLN A 91 6.46 -5.86 3.60
C GLN A 91 6.06 -5.32 2.22
N SER A 92 6.97 -4.59 1.58
CA SER A 92 6.82 -4.17 0.18
C SER A 92 6.97 -5.33 -0.82
N GLY A 93 7.79 -6.33 -0.47
CA GLY A 93 8.22 -7.38 -1.39
C GLY A 93 9.01 -6.86 -2.59
N ILE A 94 9.68 -5.71 -2.43
CA ILE A 94 10.50 -5.02 -3.43
C ILE A 94 11.84 -4.68 -2.78
N ASP A 95 12.95 -5.06 -3.41
CA ASP A 95 14.32 -4.79 -2.91
C ASP A 95 14.75 -3.35 -3.20
N SER A 96 14.06 -2.39 -2.58
CA SER A 96 14.37 -0.96 -2.71
C SER A 96 13.89 -0.18 -1.49
N ALA A 97 14.81 0.47 -0.78
CA ALA A 97 14.46 1.34 0.34
C ALA A 97 13.61 2.54 -0.09
N ALA A 98 13.65 2.93 -1.36
CA ALA A 98 12.92 4.09 -1.88
C ALA A 98 11.39 3.90 -1.83
N VAL A 99 10.89 2.66 -1.77
CA VAL A 99 9.45 2.38 -1.75
C VAL A 99 8.92 2.10 -0.34
N GLN A 100 9.81 1.89 0.63
CA GLN A 100 9.43 1.51 2.00
C GLN A 100 8.49 2.50 2.71
N PRO A 101 8.61 3.84 2.50
CA PRO A 101 7.67 4.79 3.10
C PRO A 101 6.19 4.52 2.78
N SER A 102 5.88 3.91 1.63
CA SER A 102 4.51 3.50 1.25
C SER A 102 3.98 2.32 2.06
N TYR A 103 4.78 1.66 2.89
CA TYR A 103 4.41 0.48 3.69
C TYR A 103 4.61 0.69 5.19
N ASP A 104 5.40 1.68 5.59
CA ASP A 104 5.61 1.97 7.01
C ASP A 104 4.28 2.30 7.71
N GLY A 105 4.04 1.64 8.84
CA GLY A 105 2.80 1.76 9.61
C GLY A 105 1.72 0.74 9.27
N GLU A 106 1.90 -0.11 8.25
CA GLU A 106 0.99 -1.24 7.96
C GLU A 106 1.07 -2.38 9.00
N GLU A 107 2.13 -2.44 9.79
CA GLU A 107 2.34 -3.52 10.77
C GLU A 107 1.43 -3.45 12.02
N VAL A 108 0.42 -2.58 12.02
CA VAL A 108 -0.47 -2.34 13.16
C VAL A 108 -1.36 -3.57 13.42
N THR A 109 -1.39 -3.99 14.68
CA THR A 109 -2.24 -5.11 15.14
C THR A 109 -3.32 -4.64 16.10
N THR A 110 -3.68 -3.36 16.08
CA THR A 110 -4.69 -2.76 16.96
C THR A 110 -5.69 -1.95 16.15
N GLN A 111 -6.98 -2.26 16.30
CA GLN A 111 -8.06 -1.54 15.63
C GLN A 111 -8.99 -0.94 16.68
N ALA A 112 -9.28 0.36 16.60
CA ALA A 112 -10.12 1.06 17.57
C ALA A 112 -9.73 0.76 19.04
N THR A 113 -8.42 0.76 19.33
CA THR A 113 -7.81 0.42 20.64
C THR A 113 -7.84 -1.06 21.06
N ILE A 114 -8.41 -1.95 20.24
CA ILE A 114 -8.53 -3.37 20.50
C ILE A 114 -7.39 -4.12 19.81
N GLN A 115 -6.62 -4.90 20.57
CA GLN A 115 -5.63 -5.83 20.00
C GLN A 115 -6.34 -6.93 19.23
N ILE A 116 -5.95 -7.11 17.96
CA ILE A 116 -6.53 -8.12 17.06
C ILE A 116 -5.65 -9.36 16.88
N VAL A 117 -4.58 -9.47 17.67
CA VAL A 117 -3.86 -10.74 17.89
C VAL A 117 -4.51 -11.50 19.05
N ASN A 118 -4.45 -12.84 18.97
CA ASN A 118 -4.93 -13.73 20.03
C ASN A 118 -6.40 -13.49 20.49
N ILE A 119 -7.28 -13.03 19.59
CA ILE A 119 -8.68 -12.70 19.90
C ILE A 119 -9.42 -13.94 20.40
N ASN A 120 -10.15 -13.82 21.52
CA ASN A 120 -10.97 -14.89 22.10
C ASN A 120 -10.19 -16.22 22.28
N SER A 121 -8.91 -16.14 22.66
CA SER A 121 -8.02 -17.29 22.84
C SER A 121 -7.74 -18.09 21.56
N GLN A 122 -8.07 -17.57 20.38
CA GLN A 122 -7.65 -18.14 19.10
C GLN A 122 -6.29 -17.59 18.71
N THR A 123 -5.37 -18.46 18.28
CA THR A 123 -4.04 -18.04 17.84
C THR A 123 -4.12 -17.28 16.51
N ILE A 124 -4.23 -15.96 16.58
CA ILE A 124 -4.11 -15.04 15.44
C ILE A 124 -2.72 -14.40 15.50
N SER A 125 -1.90 -14.67 14.48
CA SER A 125 -0.54 -14.13 14.39
C SER A 125 -0.56 -12.63 14.02
N ALA A 126 0.55 -11.93 14.28
CA ALA A 126 0.70 -10.53 13.85
C ALA A 126 0.57 -10.38 12.33
N ASN A 127 1.10 -11.34 11.55
CA ASN A 127 0.90 -11.38 10.10
C ASN A 127 -0.60 -11.43 9.78
N ALA A 128 -1.33 -12.43 10.30
CA ALA A 128 -2.76 -12.58 10.03
C ALA A 128 -3.58 -11.35 10.49
N ALA A 129 -3.18 -10.72 11.59
CA ALA A 129 -3.79 -9.48 12.07
C ALA A 129 -3.58 -8.30 11.11
N SER A 130 -2.33 -8.04 10.70
CA SER A 130 -2.01 -6.97 9.75
C SER A 130 -2.63 -7.21 8.37
N GLU A 131 -2.70 -8.46 7.92
CA GLU A 131 -3.25 -8.82 6.59
C GLU A 131 -4.76 -8.55 6.47
N ALA A 132 -5.45 -8.24 7.57
CA ALA A 132 -6.89 -7.96 7.57
C ALA A 132 -7.24 -6.49 7.26
N PHE A 133 -6.27 -5.56 7.34
CA PHE A 133 -6.51 -4.13 7.16
C PHE A 133 -5.32 -3.46 6.48
N ASP A 134 -5.57 -2.65 5.44
CA ASP A 134 -4.59 -1.65 5.01
C ASP A 134 -4.68 -0.43 5.94
N GLU A 135 -3.57 0.05 6.49
CA GLU A 135 -3.51 1.16 7.42
C GLU A 135 -3.44 2.54 6.72
N PRO A 136 -4.15 3.57 7.22
CA PRO A 136 -4.21 4.85 6.55
C PRO A 136 -2.86 5.57 6.51
N LEU A 137 -2.61 6.33 5.45
CA LEU A 137 -1.55 7.34 5.40
C LEU A 137 -2.12 8.73 5.68
N THR A 138 -1.37 9.54 6.43
CA THR A 138 -1.65 10.98 6.60
C THR A 138 -1.29 11.74 5.33
N MET A 139 -1.90 12.91 5.10
CA MET A 139 -1.57 13.79 3.97
C MET A 139 -0.07 14.11 3.90
N THR A 140 0.58 14.37 5.04
CA THR A 140 2.02 14.63 5.10
C THR A 140 2.85 13.44 4.61
N GLN A 141 2.47 12.21 4.99
CA GLN A 141 3.15 11.00 4.52
C GLN A 141 2.91 10.78 3.02
N VAL A 142 1.69 10.97 2.54
CA VAL A 142 1.36 10.87 1.11
C VAL A 142 2.20 11.85 0.30
N LEU A 143 2.24 13.12 0.70
CA LEU A 143 3.04 14.15 0.03
C LEU A 143 4.53 13.79 0.01
N ALA A 144 5.09 13.31 1.12
CA ALA A 144 6.48 12.88 1.17
C ALA A 144 6.78 11.69 0.23
N ILE A 145 5.83 10.77 0.06
CA ILE A 145 5.94 9.63 -0.87
C ILE A 145 5.89 10.12 -2.34
N VAL A 146 4.98 11.04 -2.67
CA VAL A 146 4.73 11.45 -4.07
C VAL A 146 5.60 12.60 -4.57
N ASP A 147 6.15 13.43 -3.68
CA ASP A 147 6.99 14.60 -4.04
C ASP A 147 8.13 14.28 -5.03
N PRO A 148 8.84 13.13 -4.94
CA PRO A 148 9.84 12.77 -5.94
C PRO A 148 9.31 12.68 -7.38
N PHE A 149 8.02 12.38 -7.55
CA PHE A 149 7.34 12.15 -8.83
C PHE A 149 6.61 13.38 -9.39
N ILE A 150 6.43 14.43 -8.61
CA ILE A 150 5.79 15.67 -9.04
C ILE A 150 6.81 16.52 -9.83
N VAL A 151 6.32 17.22 -10.86
CA VAL A 151 7.04 18.17 -11.74
C VAL A 151 6.43 19.55 -11.65
#